data_AF-A0A1Z9PV33-F1
#
_entry.id   AF-A0A1Z9PV33-F1
#
_cell.length_a   1.000
_cell.length_b   1.000
_cell.length_c   1.000
_cell.angle_alpha   90.00
_cell.angle_beta   90.00
_cell.angle_gamma   90.00
#
_symmetry.space_group_name_H-M   'P 1'
#
loop_
_entity.id
_entity.type
_entity.pdbx_description
1 polymer ?
#
loop_
_entity_poly.entity_id
_entity_poly.type
_entity_poly.pdbx_seq_one_letter_code
_entity_poly.pdbx_strand_id
1 'polypeptide(L)' 'MNIKELAKKLNLSITTVSRGLADYSDVSEKTKKRIKKFAEKYNYNPNPYAANLASRSSK' A
#
# COMPACT_ATOMS: atom_id res chain seq x y z
N MET A 1 -3.39 -0.49 10.64
CA MET A 1 -4.08 -1.17 9.52
C MET A 1 -3.05 -1.67 8.52
N ASN A 2 -3.23 -2.86 7.95
CA ASN A 2 -2.30 -3.42 6.95
C ASN A 2 -2.73 -3.10 5.52
N ILE A 3 -1.78 -3.08 4.58
CA ILE A 3 -2.04 -2.82 3.15
C ILE A 3 -3.02 -3.85 2.55
N LYS A 4 -3.02 -5.08 3.10
CA LYS A 4 -3.98 -6.15 2.76
C LYS A 4 -5.43 -5.78 3.05
N GLU A 5 -5.71 -5.11 4.17
CA GLU A 5 -7.06 -4.68 4.51
C GLU A 5 -7.52 -3.51 3.64
N LEU A 6 -6.62 -2.57 3.35
CA LEU A 6 -6.91 -1.46 2.44
C LEU A 6 -7.27 -1.98 1.04
N ALA A 7 -6.48 -2.95 0.56
CA ALA A 7 -6.71 -3.65 -0.69
C ALA A 7 -8.08 -4.36 -0.73
N LYS A 8 -8.42 -5.12 0.32
CA LYS A 8 -9.75 -5.75 0.44
C LYS A 8 -10.89 -4.74 0.43
N LYS A 9 -10.79 -3.62 1.17
CA LYS A 9 -11.84 -2.59 1.21
C LYS A 9 -12.03 -1.84 -0.10
N LEU A 10 -10.95 -1.61 -0.83
CA LEU A 10 -10.99 -0.95 -2.14
C LEU A 10 -11.31 -1.93 -3.28
N ASN A 11 -11.42 -3.23 -2.98
CA ASN A 11 -11.54 -4.32 -3.96
C ASN A 11 -10.39 -4.29 -4.99
N LEU A 12 -9.19 -3.91 -4.52
CA LEU A 12 -7.97 -3.80 -5.31
C LEU A 12 -6.94 -4.83 -4.86
N SER A 13 -5.97 -5.12 -5.72
CA SER A 13 -4.84 -5.97 -5.33
C SER A 13 -3.88 -5.21 -4.42
N ILE A 14 -3.21 -5.96 -3.53
CA ILE A 14 -2.14 -5.48 -2.65
C ILE A 14 -1.06 -4.75 -3.48
N THR A 15 -0.74 -5.30 -4.66
CA THR A 15 0.17 -4.73 -5.65
C THR A 15 -0.35 -3.40 -6.21
N THR A 16 -1.64 -3.27 -6.51
CA THR A 16 -2.26 -2.02 -6.99
C THR A 16 -2.25 -0.94 -5.92
N VAL A 17 -2.51 -1.29 -4.65
CA VAL A 17 -2.44 -0.35 -3.53
C VAL A 17 -1.00 0.08 -3.27
N SER A 18 -0.04 -0.85 -3.32
CA SER A 18 1.38 -0.56 -3.20
C SER A 18 1.88 0.36 -4.32
N ARG A 19 1.53 0.06 -5.58
CA ARG A 19 1.83 0.91 -6.75
C ARG A 19 1.17 2.28 -6.65
N GLY A 20 -0.08 2.35 -6.19
CA GLY A 20 -0.82 3.61 -6.02
C GLY A 20 -0.27 4.49 -4.89
N LEU A 21 0.27 3.89 -3.82
CA LEU A 21 0.99 4.61 -2.76
C LEU A 21 2.37 5.10 -3.21
N ALA A 22 3.05 4.31 -4.05
CA ALA A 22 4.33 4.68 -4.67
C ALA A 22 4.17 5.57 -5.93
N ASP A 23 2.96 6.07 -6.20
CA ASP A 23 2.63 7.01 -7.28
C ASP A 23 2.93 6.51 -8.72
N TYR A 24 2.93 5.19 -8.95
CA TYR A 24 3.12 4.63 -10.29
C TYR A 24 2.02 5.05 -11.29
N SER A 25 2.41 5.24 -12.56
CA SER A 25 1.56 5.66 -13.68
C SER A 25 0.49 4.65 -14.08
N ASP A 26 0.63 3.39 -13.69
CA ASP A 26 -0.34 2.30 -13.91
C ASP A 26 -1.72 2.55 -13.26
N VAL A 27 -1.79 3.44 -12.28
CA VAL A 27 -3.00 3.66 -11.48
C VAL A 27 -3.62 5.01 -11.84
N SER A 28 -4.88 4.98 -12.28
CA SER A 28 -5.65 6.19 -12.58
C SER A 28 -5.67 7.15 -11.37
N GLU A 29 -5.57 8.46 -11.64
CA GLU A 29 -5.55 9.50 -10.61
C GLU A 29 -6.76 9.43 -9.66
N LYS A 30 -7.92 9.04 -10.18
CA LYS A 30 -9.14 8.78 -9.37
C LYS A 30 -8.87 7.72 -8.30
N THR A 31 -8.20 6.63 -8.68
CA THR A 31 -7.86 5.52 -7.80
C THR A 31 -6.72 5.89 -6.85
N LYS A 32 -5.70 6.63 -7.32
CA LYS A 32 -4.63 7.17 -6.45
C LYS A 32 -5.19 8.04 -5.33
N LYS A 33 -6.07 8.99 -5.65
CA LYS A 33 -6.74 9.85 -4.66
C LYS A 33 -7.54 9.02 -3.65
N ARG A 34 -8.24 7.99 -4.11
CA ARG A 34 -9.02 7.09 -3.24
C ARG A 34 -8.09 6.31 -2.30
N ILE A 35 -6.98 5.78 -2.82
CA ILE A 35 -5.96 5.07 -2.04
C ILE A 35 -5.31 5.99 -1.00
N LYS A 36 -4.82 7.17 -1.39
CA LYS A 36 -4.22 8.16 -0.47
C LYS A 36 -5.19 8.54 0.64
N LYS A 37 -6.43 8.90 0.29
CA LYS A 37 -7.47 9.29 1.27
C LYS A 37 -7.81 8.16 2.24
N PHE A 38 -7.83 6.91 1.78
CA PHE A 38 -8.01 5.75 2.65
C PHE A 38 -6.77 5.47 3.50
N ALA A 39 -5.57 5.55 2.93
CA ALA A 39 -4.31 5.34 3.64
C ALA A 39 -4.14 6.37 4.77
N GLU A 40 -4.44 7.64 4.52
CA GLU A 40 -4.48 8.72 5.51
C GLU A 40 -5.56 8.46 6.58
N LYS A 41 -6.79 8.13 6.17
CA LYS A 41 -7.90 7.86 7.10
C LYS A 41 -7.64 6.68 8.03
N TYR A 42 -6.91 5.67 7.56
CA TYR A 42 -6.56 4.48 8.34
C TYR A 42 -5.16 4.57 8.97
N ASN A 43 -4.52 5.74 8.89
CA ASN A 43 -3.19 6.00 9.40
C ASN A 43 -2.19 4.89 9.02
N TYR A 44 -2.24 4.44 7.75
CA TYR A 44 -1.35 3.42 7.22
C TYR A 44 0.07 3.93 7.33
N ASN A 45 0.78 3.45 8.34
CA ASN A 45 2.18 3.73 8.54
C ASN A 45 2.95 2.61 7.83
N PRO A 46 3.53 2.84 6.63
CA PRO A 46 4.41 1.87 6.02
C PRO A 46 5.57 1.66 6.99
N ASN A 47 5.53 0.57 7.75
CA ASN A 47 6.52 0.33 8.77
C ASN A 47 7.83 -0.03 8.03
N PRO A 48 8.88 0.81 8.09
CA PRO A 48 10.13 0.55 7.38
C PRO A 48 10.81 -0.75 7.87
N TYR A 49 10.38 -1.27 9.02
CA TYR A 49 10.80 -2.57 9.55
C TYR A 49 10.25 -3.77 8.78
N ALA A 50 9.12 -3.65 8.06
CA ALA A 50 8.60 -4.74 7.23
C ALA A 50 9.50 -5.05 6.02
N ALA A 51 10.23 -4.05 5.52
CA ALA A 51 11.21 -4.23 4.45
C ALA A 51 12.47 -5.00 4.92
N ASN A 52 12.81 -4.93 6.21
CA ASN A 52 13.99 -5.58 6.76
C ASN A 52 13.77 -7.04 7.19
N LEU A 53 12.52 -7.47 7.40
CA LEU A 53 12.25 -8.88 7.72
C LEU A 53 12.36 -9.78 6.48
N ALA A 54 12.10 -9.25 5.29
CA ALA A 54 12.26 -9.98 4.02
C ALA A 54 13.72 -10.08 3.55
N SER A 55 14.61 -9.18 4.00
CA SER A 55 16.02 -9.16 3.58
C SER A 55 16.99 -9.89 4.54
N ARG A 56 16.52 -10.39 5.68
CA ARG A 56 17.39 -11.06 6.67
C ARG A 56 17.32 -12.59 6.69
N SER A 57 16.77 -13.21 5.64
CA SER A 57 17.10 -14.61 5.32
C SER A 57 18.37 -14.63 4.47
N SER A 58 19.50 -14.28 5.08
CA SER A 58 20.80 -14.67 4.54
C SER A 58 21.84 -14.65 5.66
N LYS A 59 22.21 -15.88 6.02
CA LYS A 59 23.33 -16.36 6.85
C LYS A 59 23.08 -16.51 8.36
#